data_AF-A0A967KWH4-F1
#
_entry.id   AF-A0A967KWH4-F1
#
_cell.length_a   1.000
_cell.length_b   1.000
_cell.length_c   1.000
_cell.angle_alpha   90.00
_cell.angle_beta   90.00
_cell.angle_gamma   90.00
#
_symmetry.space_group_name_H-M   'P 1'
#
loop_
_entity.id
_entity.type
_entity.pdbx_description
1 polymer ?
#
loop_
_entity_poly.entity_id
_entity_poly.type
_entity_poly.pdbx_seq_one_letter_code
_entity_poly.pdbx_strand_id
1 'polypeptide(L)'
;MSSDPIDTRPSSGRLPRLRLGLAAGLIFILGMTQASSSQWVEKEATRETMRVIFQSLRYLLQVDISGQAFGEASNRDKVLAALRELDDQAAILASHGFVDDTGGMFLASVLERYSLLLLRSFEQEEPGKVQELLYGITDVCVACHTRLPSPRDSPVARHFADSSSIASLPARKRARIQVATRRFDDALDTLESLLESQGDTDTVVLEDALRSYLILNIRVKGDMERPIPILEAFEEKLAPDSALRGDLEAWLASLQHYRDVPFVSDPLQTARQIMAAADKGDFPSPRSALVEYIAASSLLSRYLLSNPADAMDVSEAHYLLGVAEYRIHRDDWLPQAELYLEISIVLAPDAPWANPAYKLLVEKIDRTYTRLPGGRLPPDVEERLWELRQAIDSARPPSAGYPPRAAAGLA
;
A
#
# COMPACT_ATOMS: atom_id res chain seq x y z
N MET A 1 -78.50 42.04 -18.05
CA MET A 1 -78.53 41.13 -16.89
C MET A 1 -77.08 40.94 -16.47
N SER A 2 -76.75 41.58 -15.36
CA SER A 2 -75.43 41.81 -14.79
C SER A 2 -75.59 41.57 -13.31
N SER A 3 -74.72 40.78 -12.69
CA SER A 3 -74.40 40.87 -11.26
C SER A 3 -73.50 39.71 -10.82
N ASP A 4 -72.20 39.98 -10.74
CA ASP A 4 -71.40 39.67 -9.54
C ASP A 4 -71.79 40.67 -8.42
N PRO A 5 -71.28 40.61 -7.16
CA PRO A 5 -70.70 39.53 -6.33
C PRO A 5 -71.32 39.48 -4.91
N ILE A 6 -71.04 38.46 -4.06
CA ILE A 6 -71.13 38.62 -2.59
C ILE A 6 -69.98 37.88 -1.87
N ASP A 7 -69.19 38.70 -1.17
CA ASP A 7 -68.17 38.43 -0.17
C ASP A 7 -68.84 38.12 1.20
N THR A 8 -68.40 37.07 1.90
CA THR A 8 -68.71 36.89 3.34
C THR A 8 -67.49 36.42 4.12
N ARG A 9 -66.76 37.38 4.69
CA ARG A 9 -65.93 37.18 5.88
C ARG A 9 -66.81 37.09 7.14
N PRO A 10 -66.45 36.26 8.12
CA PRO A 10 -66.74 36.56 9.52
C PRO A 10 -65.49 36.98 10.29
N SER A 11 -65.78 37.88 11.22
CA SER A 11 -64.91 38.68 12.07
C SER A 11 -64.21 37.92 13.19
N SER A 12 -63.10 38.51 13.60
CA SER A 12 -62.34 38.33 14.85
C SER A 12 -63.20 38.22 16.12
N GLY A 13 -62.95 37.17 16.91
CA GLY A 13 -63.30 37.07 18.33
C GLY A 13 -62.07 36.65 19.14
N ARG A 14 -61.58 37.54 20.01
CA ARG A 14 -60.56 37.26 21.05
C ARG A 14 -61.26 36.79 22.33
N LEU A 15 -60.87 35.66 22.90
CA LEU A 15 -60.96 35.29 24.33
C LEU A 15 -59.87 34.22 24.66
N PRO A 16 -59.63 33.86 25.93
CA PRO A 16 -58.58 34.38 26.80
C PRO A 16 -57.37 33.45 26.94
N ARG A 17 -56.26 34.01 27.43
CA ARG A 17 -55.06 33.26 27.86
C ARG A 17 -55.39 32.35 29.04
N LEU A 18 -55.20 31.04 28.85
CA LEU A 18 -54.99 30.09 29.95
C LEU A 18 -53.63 29.40 29.75
N ARG A 19 -52.78 29.59 30.75
CA ARG A 19 -51.48 28.95 30.93
C ARG A 19 -51.69 27.55 31.54
N LEU A 20 -50.92 26.57 31.07
CA LEU A 20 -50.57 25.22 31.58
C LEU A 20 -50.52 24.28 30.36
N GLY A 21 -49.50 23.48 30.05
CA GLY A 21 -48.29 23.04 30.73
C GLY A 21 -47.29 22.47 29.68
N LEU A 22 -45.99 22.46 29.97
CA LEU A 22 -45.21 21.35 30.54
C LEU A 22 -44.50 20.49 29.47
N ALA A 23 -43.19 20.73 29.37
CA ALA A 23 -42.11 19.79 29.02
C ALA A 23 -42.22 18.95 27.74
N ALA A 24 -41.73 19.52 26.63
CA ALA A 24 -41.20 18.76 25.49
C ALA A 24 -39.93 19.47 25.00
N GLY A 25 -38.79 19.16 25.61
CA GLY A 25 -37.50 19.73 25.24
C GLY A 25 -36.38 19.06 26.03
N LEU A 26 -35.31 18.70 25.32
CA LEU A 26 -34.08 18.02 25.78
C LEU A 26 -34.14 16.50 25.98
N ILE A 27 -34.17 15.73 24.88
CA ILE A 27 -33.48 14.43 24.81
C ILE A 27 -32.93 14.24 23.38
N PHE A 28 -31.80 14.86 23.02
CA PHE A 28 -31.06 14.52 21.78
C PHE A 28 -29.59 14.99 21.79
N ILE A 29 -28.88 14.95 22.94
CA ILE A 29 -27.45 15.31 23.03
C ILE A 29 -26.63 14.27 23.83
N LEU A 30 -26.95 12.98 23.74
CA LEU A 30 -26.20 11.93 24.47
C LEU A 30 -25.61 10.81 23.58
N GLY A 31 -25.74 10.91 22.25
CA GLY A 31 -25.31 9.86 21.31
C GLY A 31 -23.92 10.05 20.65
N MET A 32 -23.30 11.22 20.74
CA MET A 32 -22.07 11.51 19.95
C MET A 32 -20.75 11.37 20.74
N THR A 33 -20.77 10.97 22.00
CA THR A 33 -19.53 10.86 22.81
C THR A 33 -18.91 9.45 22.83
N GLN A 34 -19.60 8.41 22.36
CA GLN A 34 -19.07 7.02 22.43
C GLN A 34 -18.15 6.63 21.27
N ALA A 35 -18.32 7.21 20.07
CA ALA A 35 -17.50 6.84 18.90
C ALA A 35 -16.04 7.31 19.01
N SER A 36 -15.77 8.40 19.73
CA SER A 36 -14.40 8.91 19.88
C SER A 36 -13.54 8.08 20.82
N SER A 37 -14.14 7.35 21.77
CA SER A 37 -13.37 6.57 22.75
C SER A 37 -12.88 5.23 22.21
N SER A 38 -13.64 4.55 21.34
CA SER A 38 -13.22 3.26 20.77
C SER A 38 -12.01 3.43 19.84
N GLN A 39 -12.06 4.42 18.94
CA GLN A 39 -10.98 4.66 17.98
C GLN A 39 -9.65 5.03 18.67
N TRP A 40 -9.71 5.69 19.83
CA TRP A 40 -8.50 6.02 20.60
C TRP A 40 -7.89 4.78 21.25
N VAL A 41 -8.72 3.91 21.85
CA VAL A 41 -8.28 2.65 22.46
C VAL A 41 -7.63 1.74 21.42
N GLU A 42 -8.22 1.62 20.23
CA GLU A 42 -7.67 0.83 19.12
C GLU A 42 -6.31 1.36 18.63
N LYS A 43 -6.15 2.70 18.56
CA LYS A 43 -4.88 3.34 18.19
C LYS A 43 -3.78 3.06 19.21
N GLU A 44 -4.10 3.08 20.50
CA GLU A 44 -3.12 2.80 21.55
C GLU A 44 -2.75 1.31 21.59
N ALA A 45 -3.73 0.41 21.43
CA ALA A 45 -3.47 -1.02 21.28
C ALA A 45 -2.56 -1.30 20.06
N THR A 46 -2.84 -0.70 18.91
CA THR A 46 -1.99 -0.83 17.72
C THR A 46 -0.56 -0.34 17.97
N ARG A 47 -0.38 0.77 18.71
CA ARG A 47 0.96 1.28 19.07
C ARG A 47 1.70 0.34 20.01
N GLU A 48 1.00 -0.27 20.97
CA GLU A 48 1.55 -1.29 21.86
C GLU A 48 2.07 -2.48 21.05
N THR A 49 1.21 -3.08 20.23
CA THR A 49 1.57 -4.20 19.35
C THR A 49 2.77 -3.86 18.47
N MET A 50 2.77 -2.70 17.80
CA MET A 50 3.89 -2.29 16.95
C MET A 50 5.19 -2.06 17.72
N ARG A 51 5.13 -1.63 18.98
CA ARG A 51 6.34 -1.48 19.81
C ARG A 51 6.94 -2.84 20.13
N VAL A 52 6.12 -3.85 20.41
CA VAL A 52 6.61 -5.20 20.68
C VAL A 52 7.19 -5.83 19.41
N ILE A 53 6.49 -5.73 18.27
CA ILE A 53 7.02 -6.13 16.95
C ILE A 53 8.38 -5.49 16.69
N PHE A 54 8.50 -4.18 16.93
CA PHE A 54 9.75 -3.45 16.77
C PHE A 54 10.87 -3.97 17.67
N GLN A 55 10.58 -4.32 18.94
CA GLN A 55 11.56 -4.88 19.85
C GLN A 55 12.04 -6.27 19.42
N SER A 56 11.12 -7.14 18.98
CA SER A 56 11.45 -8.47 18.46
C SER A 56 12.30 -8.38 17.20
N LEU A 57 11.91 -7.55 16.23
CA LEU A 57 12.68 -7.34 15.00
C LEU A 57 14.06 -6.72 15.27
N ARG A 58 14.15 -5.79 16.22
CA ARG A 58 15.43 -5.24 16.68
C ARG A 58 16.37 -6.34 17.14
N TYR A 59 15.90 -7.23 18.02
CA TYR A 59 16.73 -8.32 18.52
C TYR A 59 17.15 -9.27 17.40
N LEU A 60 16.21 -9.71 16.55
CA LEU A 60 16.47 -10.65 15.46
C LEU A 60 17.46 -10.09 14.43
N LEU A 61 17.29 -8.84 14.02
CA LEU A 61 18.23 -8.19 13.11
C LEU A 61 19.58 -7.95 13.76
N GLN A 62 19.66 -7.63 15.06
CA GLN A 62 20.96 -7.52 15.74
C GLN A 62 21.73 -8.83 15.75
N VAL A 63 21.06 -9.97 15.97
CA VAL A 63 21.68 -11.29 15.88
C VAL A 63 22.25 -11.50 14.47
N ASP A 64 21.44 -11.29 13.41
CA ASP A 64 21.88 -11.41 12.01
C ASP A 64 23.09 -10.50 11.69
N ILE A 65 23.00 -9.22 12.04
CA ILE A 65 24.03 -8.20 11.76
C ILE A 65 25.34 -8.51 12.47
N SER A 66 25.28 -9.03 13.70
CA SER A 66 26.47 -9.37 14.49
C SER A 66 27.24 -10.58 13.96
N GLY A 67 26.71 -11.28 12.95
CA GLY A 67 27.26 -12.52 12.44
C GLY A 67 27.10 -13.70 13.40
N GLN A 68 26.39 -13.52 14.51
CA GLN A 68 26.00 -14.61 15.40
C GLN A 68 24.95 -15.45 14.69
N ALA A 69 25.23 -16.74 14.54
CA ALA A 69 24.27 -17.59 13.86
C ALA A 69 23.00 -17.74 14.71
N PHE A 70 21.83 -17.65 14.08
CA PHE A 70 20.54 -17.88 14.72
C PHE A 70 20.50 -19.22 15.50
N GLY A 71 21.22 -20.23 15.01
CA GLY A 71 21.31 -21.56 15.62
C GLY A 71 22.33 -21.72 16.75
N GLU A 72 23.12 -20.69 17.10
CA GLU A 72 24.06 -20.79 18.23
C GLU A 72 23.33 -21.08 19.53
N ALA A 73 23.80 -22.08 20.29
CA ALA A 73 23.16 -22.53 21.52
C ALA A 73 22.97 -21.41 22.56
N SER A 74 23.87 -20.43 22.60
CA SER A 74 23.78 -19.26 23.49
C SER A 74 22.66 -18.28 23.13
N ASN A 75 22.17 -18.31 21.89
CA ASN A 75 21.17 -17.39 21.36
C ASN A 75 19.83 -18.06 21.05
N ARG A 76 19.82 -19.38 20.84
CA ARG A 76 18.65 -20.13 20.36
C ARG A 76 17.36 -19.83 21.14
N ASP A 77 17.41 -19.89 22.48
CA ASP A 77 16.21 -19.66 23.31
C ASP A 77 15.67 -18.24 23.19
N LYS A 78 16.57 -17.24 23.09
CA LYS A 78 16.19 -15.83 22.95
C LYS A 78 15.65 -15.54 21.55
N VAL A 79 16.25 -16.13 20.52
CA VAL A 79 15.75 -16.04 19.14
C VAL A 79 14.36 -16.66 19.05
N LEU A 80 14.17 -17.86 19.59
CA LEU A 80 12.88 -18.53 19.61
C LEU A 80 11.82 -17.70 20.34
N ALA A 81 12.17 -17.12 21.48
CA ALA A 81 11.27 -16.24 22.23
C ALA A 81 10.88 -14.99 21.42
N ALA A 82 11.84 -14.32 20.77
CA ALA A 82 11.58 -13.15 19.94
C ALA A 82 10.74 -13.49 18.70
N LEU A 83 10.95 -14.66 18.09
CA LEU A 83 10.15 -15.13 16.96
C LEU A 83 8.71 -15.43 17.34
N ARG A 84 8.48 -16.09 18.48
CA ARG A 84 7.12 -16.33 19.01
C ARG A 84 6.40 -15.03 19.32
N GLU A 85 7.09 -14.11 19.99
CA GLU A 85 6.51 -12.80 20.28
C GLU A 85 6.20 -12.02 19.00
N LEU A 86 7.08 -12.06 17.99
CA LEU A 86 6.81 -11.44 16.69
C LEU A 86 5.55 -12.04 16.04
N ASP A 87 5.41 -13.37 16.07
CA ASP A 87 4.27 -14.08 15.50
C ASP A 87 2.95 -13.73 16.21
N ASP A 88 2.94 -13.83 17.53
CA ASP A 88 1.76 -13.52 18.36
C ASP A 88 1.30 -12.07 18.12
N GLN A 89 2.25 -11.11 18.09
CA GLN A 89 1.92 -9.71 17.87
C GLN A 89 1.51 -9.41 16.42
N ALA A 90 2.04 -10.13 15.44
CA ALA A 90 1.61 -10.01 14.05
C ALA A 90 0.17 -10.52 13.87
N ALA A 91 -0.20 -11.63 14.52
CA ALA A 91 -1.58 -12.14 14.54
C ALA A 91 -2.54 -11.15 15.24
N ILE A 92 -2.12 -10.58 16.36
CA ILE A 92 -2.86 -9.52 17.06
C ILE A 92 -3.08 -8.32 16.11
N LEU A 93 -2.02 -7.83 15.46
CA LEU A 93 -2.11 -6.73 14.49
C LEU A 93 -3.04 -7.07 13.31
N ALA A 94 -3.02 -8.29 12.80
CA ALA A 94 -3.92 -8.72 11.73
C ALA A 94 -5.39 -8.78 12.16
N SER A 95 -5.65 -9.11 13.44
CA SER A 95 -7.02 -9.26 13.97
C SER A 95 -7.75 -7.94 14.25
N HIS A 96 -7.02 -6.86 14.58
CA HIS A 96 -7.64 -5.59 14.99
C HIS A 96 -6.98 -4.35 14.39
N GLY A 97 -5.90 -4.51 13.61
CA GLY A 97 -5.24 -3.41 12.95
C GLY A 97 -6.09 -2.92 11.78
N PHE A 98 -6.21 -1.60 11.65
CA PHE A 98 -6.65 -0.96 10.40
C PHE A 98 -8.10 -1.26 9.97
N VAL A 99 -9.07 -1.28 10.89
CA VAL A 99 -10.51 -1.52 10.58
C VAL A 99 -11.03 -0.66 9.41
N ASP A 100 -10.53 0.57 9.28
CA ASP A 100 -10.90 1.52 8.22
C ASP A 100 -9.90 1.58 7.04
N ASP A 101 -8.87 0.72 7.01
CA ASP A 101 -7.82 0.69 5.98
C ASP A 101 -7.54 -0.75 5.53
N THR A 102 -8.25 -1.17 4.47
CA THR A 102 -8.14 -2.52 3.89
C THR A 102 -6.71 -2.86 3.45
N GLY A 103 -5.94 -1.88 2.97
CA GLY A 103 -4.54 -2.10 2.62
C GLY A 103 -3.67 -2.37 3.86
N GLY A 104 -3.98 -1.72 4.98
CA GLY A 104 -3.33 -1.96 6.27
C GLY A 104 -3.64 -3.34 6.82
N MET A 105 -4.91 -3.76 6.76
CA MET A 105 -5.33 -5.11 7.16
C MET A 105 -4.58 -6.18 6.36
N PHE A 106 -4.47 -6.01 5.04
CA PHE A 106 -3.72 -6.96 4.23
C PHE A 106 -2.25 -7.03 4.63
N LEU A 107 -1.56 -5.89 4.71
CA LEU A 107 -0.14 -5.90 5.06
C LEU A 107 0.10 -6.50 6.45
N ALA A 108 -0.84 -6.32 7.39
CA ALA A 108 -0.83 -7.00 8.68
C ALA A 108 -0.98 -8.53 8.55
N SER A 109 -1.90 -9.03 7.73
CA SER A 109 -2.04 -10.48 7.46
C SER A 109 -0.85 -11.07 6.69
N VAL A 110 -0.20 -10.28 5.81
CA VAL A 110 1.07 -10.68 5.19
C VAL A 110 2.13 -10.79 6.28
N LEU A 111 2.25 -9.81 7.17
CA LEU A 111 3.19 -9.86 8.28
C LEU A 111 2.99 -11.11 9.15
N GLU A 112 1.75 -11.43 9.52
CA GLU A 112 1.37 -12.63 10.28
C GLU A 112 1.81 -13.93 9.57
N ARG A 113 1.51 -14.08 8.27
CA ARG A 113 1.94 -15.28 7.54
C ARG A 113 3.46 -15.40 7.50
N TYR A 114 4.16 -14.29 7.28
CA TYR A 114 5.61 -14.28 7.20
C TYR A 114 6.27 -14.50 8.56
N SER A 115 5.71 -13.99 9.67
CA SER A 115 6.19 -14.28 11.02
C SER A 115 6.05 -15.75 11.36
N LEU A 116 4.92 -16.36 11.00
CA LEU A 116 4.68 -17.78 11.24
C LEU A 116 5.64 -18.66 10.43
N LEU A 117 5.84 -18.33 9.14
CA LEU A 117 6.80 -19.02 8.30
C LEU A 117 8.23 -18.87 8.85
N LEU A 118 8.61 -17.67 9.29
CA LEU A 118 9.91 -17.41 9.88
C LEU A 118 10.15 -18.25 11.14
N LEU A 119 9.16 -18.30 12.04
CA LEU A 119 9.20 -19.13 13.25
C LEU A 119 9.35 -20.62 12.89
N ARG A 120 8.55 -21.14 11.95
CA ARG A 120 8.61 -22.54 11.53
C ARG A 120 9.94 -22.92 10.88
N SER A 121 10.47 -22.08 9.98
CA SER A 121 11.79 -22.32 9.38
C SER A 121 12.91 -22.31 10.42
N PHE A 122 12.79 -21.49 11.48
CA PHE A 122 13.74 -21.53 12.58
C PHE A 122 13.64 -22.84 13.39
N GLU A 123 12.42 -23.28 13.73
CA GLU A 123 12.19 -24.55 14.42
C GLU A 123 12.65 -25.77 13.62
N GLN A 124 12.64 -25.67 12.28
CA GLN A 124 13.14 -26.69 11.34
C GLN A 124 14.65 -26.57 11.04
N GLU A 125 15.34 -25.62 11.67
CA GLU A 125 16.78 -25.41 11.51
C GLU A 125 17.21 -25.07 10.06
N GLU A 126 16.44 -24.21 9.39
CA GLU A 126 16.69 -23.74 8.03
C GLU A 126 17.28 -22.30 8.02
N PRO A 127 18.55 -22.08 8.40
CA PRO A 127 19.10 -20.74 8.64
C PRO A 127 19.07 -19.83 7.42
N GLY A 128 19.26 -20.38 6.20
CA GLY A 128 19.18 -19.60 4.96
C GLY A 128 17.77 -19.05 4.74
N LYS A 129 16.74 -19.85 5.02
CA LYS A 129 15.34 -19.44 4.88
C LYS A 129 14.93 -18.45 5.97
N VAL A 130 15.44 -18.62 7.20
CA VAL A 130 15.24 -17.66 8.30
C VAL A 130 15.76 -16.28 7.91
N GLN A 131 16.97 -16.18 7.36
CA GLN A 131 17.52 -14.90 6.92
C GLN A 131 16.67 -14.28 5.80
N GLU A 132 16.36 -15.05 4.76
CA GLU A 132 15.50 -14.61 3.64
C GLU A 132 14.15 -14.07 4.13
N LEU A 133 13.45 -14.82 5.00
CA LEU A 133 12.15 -14.44 5.54
C LEU A 133 12.24 -13.23 6.47
N LEU A 134 13.30 -13.10 7.29
CA LEU A 134 13.49 -11.94 8.16
C LEU A 134 13.64 -10.66 7.33
N TYR A 135 14.43 -10.70 6.27
CA TYR A 135 14.50 -9.57 5.34
C TYR A 135 13.14 -9.38 4.65
N GLY A 136 12.47 -10.44 4.22
CA GLY A 136 11.11 -10.37 3.68
C GLY A 136 10.13 -9.60 4.57
N ILE A 137 10.17 -9.82 5.89
CA ILE A 137 9.38 -9.05 6.86
C ILE A 137 9.74 -7.56 6.83
N THR A 138 11.02 -7.21 6.68
CA THR A 138 11.40 -5.79 6.53
C THR A 138 10.79 -5.14 5.29
N ASP A 139 10.54 -5.89 4.20
CA ASP A 139 9.83 -5.34 3.03
C ASP A 139 8.37 -5.04 3.37
N VAL A 140 7.71 -5.90 4.16
CA VAL A 140 6.35 -5.62 4.66
C VAL A 140 6.35 -4.34 5.48
N CYS A 141 7.35 -4.14 6.35
CA CYS A 141 7.52 -2.90 7.10
C CYS A 141 7.73 -1.69 6.19
N VAL A 142 8.56 -1.81 5.15
CA VAL A 142 8.77 -0.75 4.14
C VAL A 142 7.46 -0.40 3.44
N ALA A 143 6.71 -1.39 2.96
CA ALA A 143 5.42 -1.18 2.29
C ALA A 143 4.42 -0.47 3.19
N CYS A 144 4.27 -0.93 4.44
CA CYS A 144 3.43 -0.27 5.44
C CYS A 144 3.87 1.18 5.68
N HIS A 145 5.14 1.39 5.97
CA HIS A 145 5.64 2.68 6.44
C HIS A 145 5.75 3.74 5.35
N THR A 146 6.04 3.34 4.11
CA THR A 146 6.10 4.28 2.97
C THR A 146 4.71 4.77 2.53
N ARG A 147 3.63 4.12 2.99
CA ARG A 147 2.24 4.50 2.74
C ARG A 147 1.68 5.46 3.79
N LEU A 148 2.30 5.54 4.97
CA LEU A 148 1.81 6.39 6.05
C LEU A 148 2.02 7.87 5.69
N PRO A 149 1.10 8.78 6.07
CA PRO A 149 1.14 10.20 5.71
C PRO A 149 2.15 11.00 6.55
N SER A 150 3.22 10.37 7.03
CA SER A 150 4.20 10.96 7.94
C SER A 150 5.59 10.95 7.29
N PRO A 151 6.06 12.09 6.75
CA PRO A 151 7.37 12.18 6.09
C PRO A 151 8.54 12.19 7.09
N ARG A 152 8.22 12.21 8.40
CA ARG A 152 9.19 12.36 9.47
C ARG A 152 9.70 11.00 9.92
N ASP A 153 10.97 11.02 10.29
CA ASP A 153 11.60 9.91 10.97
C ASP A 153 10.89 9.59 12.29
N SER A 154 10.86 8.31 12.63
CA SER A 154 10.36 7.86 13.93
C SER A 154 11.42 8.12 15.01
N PRO A 155 11.11 8.87 16.08
CA PRO A 155 12.06 9.10 17.18
C PRO A 155 12.57 7.80 17.82
N VAL A 156 11.71 6.77 17.87
CA VAL A 156 12.03 5.45 18.45
C VAL A 156 13.04 4.68 17.59
N ALA A 157 13.06 4.94 16.28
CA ALA A 157 13.92 4.24 15.34
C ALA A 157 15.41 4.51 15.52
N ARG A 158 15.76 5.66 16.11
CA ARG A 158 17.16 6.01 16.45
C ARG A 158 17.80 5.00 17.39
N HIS A 159 16.99 4.27 18.14
CA HIS A 159 17.44 3.23 19.06
C HIS A 159 17.22 1.81 18.54
N PHE A 160 16.85 1.63 17.26
CA PHE A 160 16.57 0.31 16.71
C PHE A 160 17.79 -0.61 16.73
N ALA A 161 18.95 -0.12 16.32
CA ALA A 161 20.20 -0.82 16.55
C ALA A 161 21.32 0.18 16.81
N ASP A 162 22.44 -0.33 17.33
CA ASP A 162 23.62 0.49 17.48
C ASP A 162 24.01 1.07 16.12
N SER A 163 24.26 2.39 16.07
CA SER A 163 24.49 3.07 14.80
C SER A 163 25.74 2.56 14.10
N SER A 164 26.74 2.05 14.85
CA SER A 164 27.92 1.44 14.25
C SER A 164 27.61 0.08 13.62
N SER A 165 26.69 -0.70 14.22
CA SER A 165 26.24 -1.98 13.64
C SER A 165 25.44 -1.79 12.35
N ILE A 166 24.61 -0.76 12.25
CA ILE A 166 23.92 -0.45 10.99
C ILE A 166 24.91 0.09 9.95
N ALA A 167 25.86 0.93 10.36
CA ALA A 167 26.84 1.53 9.46
C ALA A 167 27.80 0.50 8.83
N SER A 168 28.09 -0.60 9.52
CA SER A 168 28.94 -1.68 9.00
C SER A 168 28.25 -2.54 7.93
N LEU A 169 26.94 -2.42 7.76
CA LEU A 169 26.22 -3.19 6.74
C LEU A 169 26.49 -2.69 5.32
N PRO A 170 26.43 -3.60 4.33
CA PRO A 170 26.36 -3.22 2.92
C PRO A 170 25.25 -2.18 2.70
N ALA A 171 25.54 -1.15 1.91
CA ALA A 171 24.68 0.02 1.76
C ALA A 171 23.22 -0.33 1.42
N ARG A 172 22.98 -1.32 0.54
CA ARG A 172 21.62 -1.80 0.22
C ARG A 172 20.87 -2.35 1.44
N LYS A 173 21.52 -3.21 2.23
CA LYS A 173 20.92 -3.76 3.47
C LYS A 173 20.67 -2.66 4.50
N ARG A 174 21.62 -1.75 4.65
CA ARG A 174 21.52 -0.58 5.54
C ARG A 174 20.33 0.31 5.18
N ALA A 175 20.22 0.72 3.91
CA ALA A 175 19.11 1.52 3.41
C ALA A 175 17.76 0.84 3.68
N ARG A 176 17.64 -0.45 3.35
CA ARG A 176 16.42 -1.23 3.61
C ARG A 176 16.00 -1.22 5.09
N ILE A 177 16.94 -1.45 6.01
CA ILE A 177 16.65 -1.40 7.46
C ILE A 177 16.28 0.01 7.90
N GLN A 178 16.96 1.04 7.39
CA GLN A 178 16.62 2.44 7.68
C GLN A 178 15.20 2.76 7.23
N VAL A 179 14.76 2.34 6.03
CA VAL A 179 13.37 2.54 5.58
C VAL A 179 12.39 1.74 6.43
N ALA A 180 12.66 0.45 6.68
CA ALA A 180 11.80 -0.42 7.47
C ALA A 180 11.58 0.14 8.90
N THR A 181 12.57 0.85 9.44
CA THR A 181 12.51 1.49 10.76
C THR A 181 12.05 2.94 10.72
N ARG A 182 11.73 3.52 9.55
CA ARG A 182 11.38 4.94 9.39
C ARG A 182 12.51 5.91 9.80
N ARG A 183 13.73 5.61 9.38
CA ARG A 183 14.88 6.53 9.34
C ARG A 183 15.07 6.98 7.89
N PHE A 184 14.08 7.69 7.35
CA PHE A 184 14.00 7.97 5.92
C PHE A 184 15.12 8.90 5.46
N ASP A 185 15.50 9.88 6.29
CA ASP A 185 16.62 10.77 5.95
C ASP A 185 17.93 9.99 5.87
N ASP A 186 18.23 9.15 6.86
CA ASP A 186 19.42 8.29 6.84
C ASP A 186 19.43 7.30 5.66
N ALA A 187 18.25 6.82 5.26
CA ALA A 187 18.09 5.94 4.10
C ALA A 187 18.39 6.68 2.79
N LEU A 188 17.91 7.92 2.64
CA LEU A 188 18.19 8.76 1.48
C LEU A 188 19.69 9.02 1.35
N ASP A 189 20.36 9.42 2.44
CA ASP A 189 21.80 9.68 2.44
C ASP A 189 22.60 8.41 2.08
N THR A 190 22.16 7.24 2.55
CA THR A 190 22.78 5.95 2.23
C THR A 190 22.58 5.57 0.76
N LEU A 191 21.39 5.84 0.20
CA LEU A 191 21.09 5.58 -1.21
C LEU A 191 21.85 6.54 -2.13
N GLU A 192 21.95 7.82 -1.78
CA GLU A 192 22.74 8.82 -2.53
C GLU A 192 24.22 8.41 -2.56
N SER A 193 24.79 8.07 -1.41
CA SER A 193 26.15 7.53 -1.31
C SER A 193 26.34 6.26 -2.14
N LEU A 194 25.32 5.40 -2.18
CA LEU A 194 25.34 4.20 -3.02
C LEU A 194 25.40 4.60 -4.49
N LEU A 195 24.49 5.44 -4.99
CA LEU A 195 24.46 5.90 -6.38
C LEU A 195 25.75 6.61 -6.81
N GLU A 196 26.39 7.36 -5.90
CA GLU A 196 27.64 8.07 -6.18
C GLU A 196 28.88 7.16 -6.27
N SER A 197 28.90 6.02 -5.58
CA SER A 197 30.12 5.23 -5.36
C SER A 197 30.39 4.12 -6.38
N GLN A 198 29.52 3.91 -7.37
CA GLN A 198 29.46 2.62 -8.09
C GLN A 198 30.19 2.63 -9.43
N GLY A 199 31.49 2.33 -9.46
CA GLY A 199 32.22 2.14 -10.72
C GLY A 199 31.87 0.85 -11.49
N ASP A 200 31.46 -0.23 -10.80
CA ASP A 200 31.32 -1.59 -11.39
C ASP A 200 30.12 -2.40 -10.85
N THR A 201 29.05 -1.75 -10.39
CA THR A 201 27.96 -2.51 -9.74
C THR A 201 26.93 -3.05 -10.74
N ASP A 202 26.40 -4.22 -10.40
CA ASP A 202 25.30 -4.89 -11.11
C ASP A 202 24.11 -3.93 -11.34
N THR A 203 23.68 -3.82 -12.61
CA THR A 203 22.57 -2.96 -13.03
C THR A 203 21.29 -3.22 -12.24
N VAL A 204 20.98 -4.46 -11.87
CA VAL A 204 19.78 -4.81 -11.09
C VAL A 204 19.85 -4.19 -9.69
N VAL A 205 21.02 -4.24 -9.04
CA VAL A 205 21.22 -3.64 -7.72
C VAL A 205 21.04 -2.12 -7.78
N LEU A 206 21.50 -1.52 -8.88
CA LEU A 206 21.42 -0.09 -9.11
C LEU A 206 19.99 0.38 -9.40
N GLU A 207 19.24 -0.37 -10.21
CA GLU A 207 17.83 -0.13 -10.46
C GLU A 207 16.99 -0.17 -9.18
N ASP A 208 17.25 -1.15 -8.32
CA ASP A 208 16.57 -1.27 -7.02
C ASP A 208 16.85 -0.06 -6.11
N ALA A 209 18.09 0.42 -6.10
CA ALA A 209 18.50 1.60 -5.34
C ALA A 209 17.81 2.86 -5.88
N LEU A 210 17.83 3.09 -7.19
CA LEU A 210 17.16 4.21 -7.86
C LEU A 210 15.66 4.21 -7.57
N ARG A 211 15.01 3.04 -7.70
CA ARG A 211 13.58 2.89 -7.40
C ARG A 211 13.28 3.21 -5.94
N SER A 212 14.05 2.67 -5.00
CA SER A 212 13.86 2.93 -3.56
C SER A 212 14.05 4.42 -3.25
N TYR A 213 15.07 5.04 -3.85
CA TYR A 213 15.36 6.46 -3.71
C TYR A 213 14.21 7.34 -4.21
N LEU A 214 13.66 7.04 -5.39
CA LEU A 214 12.50 7.75 -5.93
C LEU A 214 11.24 7.54 -5.10
N ILE A 215 10.97 6.32 -4.60
CA ILE A 215 9.83 6.05 -3.70
C ILE A 215 9.93 6.91 -2.45
N LEU A 216 11.10 6.99 -1.81
CA LEU A 216 11.27 7.78 -0.59
C LEU A 216 11.07 9.27 -0.85
N ASN A 217 11.69 9.81 -1.90
CA ASN A 217 11.53 11.22 -2.22
C ASN A 217 10.09 11.57 -2.61
N ILE A 218 9.50 10.83 -3.54
CA ILE A 218 8.19 11.18 -4.10
C ILE A 218 7.04 10.77 -3.16
N ARG A 219 6.98 9.50 -2.77
CA ARG A 219 5.84 8.95 -2.01
C ARG A 219 5.90 9.35 -0.55
N VAL A 220 7.08 9.28 0.07
CA VAL A 220 7.24 9.51 1.52
C VAL A 220 7.49 10.97 1.85
N LYS A 221 8.47 11.61 1.20
CA LYS A 221 8.85 13.00 1.49
C LYS A 221 7.98 14.01 0.75
N GLY A 222 7.42 13.65 -0.40
CA GLY A 222 6.76 14.59 -1.30
C GLY A 222 7.74 15.60 -1.90
N ASP A 223 9.01 15.20 -2.03
CA ASP A 223 10.11 16.01 -2.53
C ASP A 223 10.47 15.56 -3.95
N MET A 224 10.13 16.40 -4.94
CA MET A 224 10.47 16.17 -6.35
C MET A 224 11.78 16.86 -6.74
N GLU A 225 12.32 17.73 -5.89
CA GLU A 225 13.46 18.58 -6.20
C GLU A 225 14.77 17.89 -5.84
N ARG A 226 14.85 17.26 -4.65
CA ARG A 226 16.05 16.57 -4.17
C ARG A 226 16.63 15.53 -5.15
N PRO A 227 15.83 14.68 -5.83
CA PRO A 227 16.38 13.66 -6.72
C PRO A 227 17.09 14.22 -7.97
N ILE A 228 16.70 15.40 -8.46
CA ILE A 228 17.15 15.93 -9.76
C ILE A 228 18.69 16.01 -9.84
N PRO A 229 19.40 16.74 -8.96
CA PRO A 229 20.86 16.86 -9.06
C PRO A 229 21.59 15.52 -8.85
N ILE A 230 21.01 14.61 -8.07
CA ILE A 230 21.60 13.28 -7.84
C ILE A 230 21.52 12.42 -9.10
N LEU A 231 20.38 12.42 -9.78
CA LEU A 231 20.19 11.67 -11.02
C LEU A 231 21.02 12.24 -12.19
N GLU A 232 21.14 13.57 -12.29
CA GLU A 232 22.01 14.23 -13.27
C GLU A 232 23.48 13.83 -13.06
N ALA A 233 23.98 13.91 -11.82
CA ALA A 233 25.35 13.52 -11.50
C ALA A 233 25.60 12.02 -11.73
N PHE A 234 24.60 11.18 -11.44
CA PHE A 234 24.63 9.75 -11.67
C PHE A 234 24.75 9.42 -13.17
N GLU A 235 23.95 10.08 -14.01
CA GLU A 235 23.99 9.91 -15.47
C GLU A 235 25.36 10.30 -16.05
N GLU A 236 25.90 11.45 -15.63
CA GLU A 236 27.20 11.95 -16.09
C GLU A 236 28.35 11.01 -15.70
N LYS A 237 28.35 10.52 -14.46
CA LYS A 237 29.48 9.78 -13.90
C LYS A 237 29.54 8.32 -14.36
N LEU A 238 28.42 7.62 -14.40
CA LEU A 238 28.39 6.18 -14.68
C LEU A 238 28.24 5.86 -16.16
N ALA A 239 27.84 6.83 -16.98
CA ALA A 239 27.56 6.64 -18.40
C ALA A 239 26.73 5.35 -18.64
N PRO A 240 25.51 5.26 -18.06
CA PRO A 240 24.71 4.04 -18.09
C PRO A 240 24.44 3.57 -19.53
N ASP A 241 24.01 2.31 -19.66
CA ASP A 241 23.58 1.81 -20.97
C ASP A 241 22.43 2.66 -21.55
N SER A 242 22.18 2.51 -22.85
CA SER A 242 21.19 3.33 -23.55
C SER A 242 19.77 3.16 -23.01
N ALA A 243 19.44 2.00 -22.43
CA ALA A 243 18.10 1.77 -21.90
C ALA A 243 17.90 2.53 -20.58
N LEU A 244 18.84 2.41 -19.64
CA LEU A 244 18.78 3.15 -18.38
C LEU A 244 18.94 4.66 -18.58
N ARG A 245 19.75 5.10 -19.56
CA ARG A 245 19.83 6.53 -19.93
C ARG A 245 18.46 7.08 -20.35
N GLY A 246 17.75 6.38 -21.23
CA GLY A 246 16.41 6.81 -21.66
C GLY A 246 15.39 6.83 -20.51
N ASP A 247 15.48 5.87 -19.57
CA ASP A 247 14.68 5.89 -18.35
C ASP A 247 15.01 7.14 -17.48
N LEU A 248 16.29 7.46 -17.27
CA LEU A 248 16.73 8.62 -16.48
C LEU A 248 16.28 9.95 -17.08
N GLU A 249 16.46 10.13 -18.39
CA GLU A 249 16.03 11.33 -19.11
C GLU A 249 14.52 11.57 -18.93
N ALA A 250 13.72 10.49 -19.05
CA ALA A 250 12.28 10.55 -18.81
C ALA A 250 11.96 10.91 -17.35
N TRP A 251 12.61 10.26 -16.38
CA TRP A 251 12.38 10.54 -14.96
C TRP A 251 12.73 11.97 -14.57
N LEU A 252 13.85 12.50 -15.08
CA LEU A 252 14.26 13.89 -14.86
C LEU A 252 13.22 14.88 -15.41
N ALA A 253 12.72 14.64 -16.63
CA ALA A 253 11.67 15.46 -17.22
C ALA A 253 10.38 15.42 -16.39
N SER A 254 9.98 14.24 -15.91
CA SER A 254 8.80 14.07 -15.05
C SER A 254 8.97 14.76 -13.69
N LEU A 255 10.12 14.61 -13.04
CA LEU A 255 10.42 15.30 -11.78
C LEU A 255 10.34 16.83 -11.94
N GLN A 256 10.91 17.36 -13.01
CA GLN A 256 10.82 18.79 -13.35
C GLN A 256 9.38 19.23 -13.61
N HIS A 257 8.59 18.41 -14.31
CA HIS A 257 7.19 18.72 -14.59
C HIS A 257 6.34 18.77 -13.30
N TYR A 258 6.48 17.76 -12.44
CA TYR A 258 5.62 17.61 -11.28
C TYR A 258 6.05 18.39 -10.03
N ARG A 259 7.28 18.94 -9.98
CA ARG A 259 7.75 19.73 -8.82
C ARG A 259 6.84 20.92 -8.49
N ASP A 260 6.27 21.55 -9.51
CA ASP A 260 5.47 22.77 -9.39
C ASP A 260 3.96 22.49 -9.42
N VAL A 261 3.54 21.23 -9.56
CA VAL A 261 2.12 20.84 -9.68
C VAL A 261 1.50 20.71 -8.29
N PRO A 262 0.53 21.57 -7.93
CA PRO A 262 -0.09 21.52 -6.62
C PRO A 262 -1.10 20.34 -6.56
N PHE A 263 -0.78 19.32 -5.79
CA PHE A 263 -1.58 18.09 -5.63
C PHE A 263 -2.84 18.23 -4.75
N VAL A 264 -3.64 19.30 -4.91
CA VAL A 264 -4.51 19.78 -3.82
C VAL A 264 -6.02 19.66 -4.04
N SER A 265 -6.54 19.59 -5.26
CA SER A 265 -8.00 19.75 -5.45
C SER A 265 -8.82 18.47 -5.69
N ASP A 266 -8.20 17.34 -6.03
CA ASP A 266 -8.87 16.03 -6.11
C ASP A 266 -7.80 14.94 -6.31
N PRO A 267 -7.38 14.22 -5.26
CA PRO A 267 -6.30 13.24 -5.38
C PRO A 267 -6.60 12.11 -6.38
N LEU A 268 -7.85 11.63 -6.45
CA LEU A 268 -8.22 10.53 -7.34
C LEU A 268 -8.24 11.00 -8.79
N GLN A 269 -8.87 12.14 -9.08
CA GLN A 269 -8.88 12.69 -10.45
C GLN A 269 -7.47 13.07 -10.93
N THR A 270 -6.63 13.60 -10.04
CA THR A 270 -5.23 13.91 -10.37
C THR A 270 -4.45 12.63 -10.66
N ALA A 271 -4.62 11.58 -9.84
CA ALA A 271 -4.00 10.28 -10.10
C ALA A 271 -4.46 9.67 -11.44
N ARG A 272 -5.76 9.73 -11.77
CA ARG A 272 -6.29 9.30 -13.08
C ARG A 272 -5.57 9.99 -14.24
N GLN A 273 -5.36 11.31 -14.15
CA GLN A 273 -4.69 12.09 -15.19
C GLN A 273 -3.22 11.70 -15.35
N ILE A 274 -2.50 11.53 -14.24
CA ILE A 274 -1.10 11.09 -14.23
C ILE A 274 -0.96 9.69 -14.83
N MET A 275 -1.80 8.74 -14.39
CA MET A 275 -1.82 7.37 -14.92
C MET A 275 -2.14 7.36 -16.42
N ALA A 276 -3.12 8.14 -16.85
CA ALA A 276 -3.46 8.25 -18.27
C ALA A 276 -2.32 8.87 -19.10
N ALA A 277 -1.53 9.78 -18.55
CA ALA A 277 -0.35 10.32 -19.22
C ALA A 277 0.77 9.27 -19.31
N ALA A 278 1.01 8.52 -18.22
CA ALA A 278 1.95 7.41 -18.19
C ALA A 278 1.61 6.33 -19.24
N ASP A 279 0.32 5.98 -19.38
CA ASP A 279 -0.13 4.94 -20.30
C ASP A 279 -0.22 5.40 -21.77
N LYS A 280 -0.39 6.71 -22.01
CA LYS A 280 -0.46 7.29 -23.37
C LYS A 280 0.90 7.60 -23.97
N GLY A 281 1.94 7.77 -23.14
CA GLY A 281 3.20 8.31 -23.59
C GLY A 281 3.88 7.43 -24.63
N ASP A 282 4.62 8.07 -25.54
CA ASP A 282 5.65 7.50 -26.41
C ASP A 282 6.85 6.94 -25.60
N PHE A 283 6.59 6.45 -24.39
CA PHE A 283 7.57 5.90 -23.49
C PHE A 283 8.06 4.57 -24.06
N PRO A 284 9.37 4.42 -24.32
CA PRO A 284 9.91 3.20 -24.94
C PRO A 284 9.76 1.97 -24.04
N SER A 285 9.45 2.17 -22.75
CA SER A 285 9.33 1.13 -21.73
C SER A 285 8.35 1.55 -20.63
N PRO A 286 7.60 0.63 -20.00
CA PRO A 286 6.85 0.92 -18.77
C PRO A 286 7.70 1.50 -17.62
N ARG A 287 9.02 1.33 -17.68
CA ARG A 287 9.96 1.84 -16.67
C ARG A 287 10.18 3.34 -16.75
N SER A 288 10.12 3.95 -17.93
CA SER A 288 10.35 5.38 -18.08
C SER A 288 9.25 6.24 -17.45
N ALA A 289 8.08 5.66 -17.14
CA ALA A 289 6.99 6.31 -16.41
C ALA A 289 6.99 6.03 -14.89
N LEU A 290 8.12 5.60 -14.32
CA LEU A 290 8.21 5.25 -12.88
C LEU A 290 7.81 6.41 -11.96
N VAL A 291 8.22 7.65 -12.28
CA VAL A 291 7.92 8.85 -11.48
C VAL A 291 6.40 9.07 -11.41
N GLU A 292 5.69 8.94 -12.53
CA GLU A 292 4.24 9.05 -12.63
C GLU A 292 3.54 8.00 -11.77
N TYR A 293 3.95 6.73 -11.88
CA TYR A 293 3.35 5.65 -11.09
C TYR A 293 3.56 5.88 -9.59
N ILE A 294 4.76 6.31 -9.16
CA ILE A 294 5.02 6.63 -7.75
C ILE A 294 4.18 7.82 -7.28
N ALA A 295 4.09 8.89 -8.08
CA ALA A 295 3.28 10.06 -7.76
C ALA A 295 1.79 9.71 -7.65
N ALA A 296 1.26 8.96 -8.61
CA ALA A 296 -0.13 8.47 -8.60
C ALA A 296 -0.40 7.58 -7.39
N SER A 297 0.48 6.62 -7.08
CA SER A 297 0.32 5.75 -5.90
C SER A 297 0.27 6.54 -4.57
N SER A 298 1.04 7.63 -4.46
CA SER A 298 1.01 8.52 -3.29
C SER A 298 -0.32 9.27 -3.17
N LEU A 299 -0.89 9.74 -4.28
CA LEU A 299 -2.20 10.40 -4.30
C LEU A 299 -3.33 9.43 -3.95
N LEU A 300 -3.32 8.24 -4.54
CA LEU A 300 -4.32 7.19 -4.31
C LEU A 300 -4.29 6.71 -2.86
N SER A 301 -3.09 6.54 -2.29
CA SER A 301 -2.95 6.19 -0.87
C SER A 301 -3.55 7.28 0.04
N ARG A 302 -3.30 8.55 -0.25
CA ARG A 302 -3.89 9.68 0.50
C ARG A 302 -5.40 9.76 0.33
N TYR A 303 -5.90 9.49 -0.87
CA TYR A 303 -7.34 9.40 -1.15
C TYR A 303 -8.00 8.35 -0.26
N LEU A 304 -7.48 7.11 -0.27
CA LEU A 304 -8.02 6.01 0.54
C LEU A 304 -7.92 6.30 2.05
N LEU A 305 -6.82 6.90 2.51
CA LEU A 305 -6.65 7.30 3.92
C LEU A 305 -7.61 8.41 4.37
N SER A 306 -8.22 9.15 3.43
CA SER A 306 -9.27 10.12 3.74
C SER A 306 -10.64 9.47 4.00
N ASN A 307 -10.71 8.13 3.88
CA ASN A 307 -11.90 7.31 4.02
C ASN A 307 -13.08 7.82 3.16
N PRO A 308 -12.94 7.76 1.83
CA PRO A 308 -13.99 8.23 0.94
C PRO A 308 -15.23 7.35 1.04
N ALA A 309 -16.41 7.97 0.99
CA ALA A 309 -17.67 7.27 1.15
C ALA A 309 -18.17 6.57 -0.14
N ASP A 310 -17.69 7.00 -1.31
CA ASP A 310 -18.14 6.45 -2.59
C ASP A 310 -17.40 5.15 -2.92
N ALA A 311 -18.14 4.03 -2.88
CA ALA A 311 -17.58 2.70 -3.10
C ALA A 311 -17.02 2.50 -4.53
N MET A 312 -17.57 3.21 -5.52
CA MET A 312 -17.09 3.13 -6.90
C MET A 312 -15.76 3.85 -7.04
N ASP A 313 -15.64 5.04 -6.49
CA ASP A 313 -14.35 5.76 -6.47
C ASP A 313 -13.29 5.01 -5.63
N VAL A 314 -13.68 4.40 -4.50
CA VAL A 314 -12.78 3.54 -3.70
C VAL A 314 -12.32 2.33 -4.51
N SER A 315 -13.23 1.66 -5.22
CA SER A 315 -12.90 0.54 -6.12
C SER A 315 -11.94 0.97 -7.23
N GLU A 316 -12.17 2.13 -7.85
CA GLU A 316 -11.28 2.67 -8.88
C GLU A 316 -9.91 3.02 -8.31
N ALA A 317 -9.86 3.65 -7.14
CA ALA A 317 -8.63 4.00 -6.48
C ALA A 317 -7.76 2.76 -6.20
N HIS A 318 -8.39 1.67 -5.74
CA HIS A 318 -7.73 0.39 -5.59
C HIS A 318 -7.27 -0.21 -6.93
N TYR A 319 -8.07 -0.13 -8.00
CA TYR A 319 -7.63 -0.58 -9.32
C TYR A 319 -6.37 0.15 -9.77
N LEU A 320 -6.41 1.50 -9.73
CA LEU A 320 -5.29 2.33 -10.16
C LEU A 320 -4.05 2.11 -9.28
N LEU A 321 -4.23 1.87 -7.99
CA LEU A 321 -3.13 1.56 -7.08
C LEU A 321 -2.53 0.19 -7.41
N GLY A 322 -3.34 -0.81 -7.70
CA GLY A 322 -2.88 -2.12 -8.17
C GLY A 322 -2.08 -2.03 -9.46
N VAL A 323 -2.52 -1.22 -10.43
CA VAL A 323 -1.76 -0.95 -11.65
C VAL A 323 -0.44 -0.23 -11.34
N ALA A 324 -0.46 0.81 -10.51
CA ALA A 324 0.75 1.56 -10.15
C ALA A 324 1.77 0.67 -9.43
N GLU A 325 1.36 -0.08 -8.41
CA GLU A 325 2.27 -0.98 -7.67
C GLU A 325 2.84 -2.09 -8.55
N TYR A 326 2.05 -2.64 -9.48
CA TYR A 326 2.52 -3.61 -10.47
C TYR A 326 3.65 -3.05 -11.36
N ARG A 327 3.59 -1.75 -11.65
CA ARG A 327 4.60 -1.05 -12.50
C ARG A 327 5.81 -0.59 -11.70
N ILE A 328 5.64 -0.24 -10.43
CA ILE A 328 6.71 0.19 -9.53
C ILE A 328 7.55 -1.02 -9.11
N HIS A 329 6.92 -2.04 -8.54
CA HIS A 329 7.60 -3.19 -7.98
C HIS A 329 7.71 -4.32 -9.01
N ARG A 330 8.95 -4.68 -9.33
CA ARG A 330 9.25 -5.85 -10.18
C ARG A 330 9.39 -7.13 -9.36
N ASP A 331 9.60 -6.99 -8.05
CA ASP A 331 9.86 -8.10 -7.16
C ASP A 331 8.55 -8.83 -6.83
N ASP A 332 8.65 -10.14 -6.73
CA ASP A 332 7.51 -11.04 -6.57
C ASP A 332 7.14 -11.32 -5.11
N TRP A 333 7.82 -10.67 -4.17
CA TRP A 333 7.76 -11.03 -2.75
C TRP A 333 6.56 -10.45 -2.00
N LEU A 334 6.11 -9.25 -2.37
CA LEU A 334 4.97 -8.58 -1.73
C LEU A 334 3.79 -8.50 -2.71
N PRO A 335 2.67 -9.21 -2.44
CA PRO A 335 1.52 -9.23 -3.35
C PRO A 335 0.63 -7.97 -3.22
N GLN A 336 1.24 -6.77 -3.16
CA GLN A 336 0.51 -5.51 -2.98
C GLN A 336 -0.36 -5.21 -4.21
N ALA A 337 0.17 -5.40 -5.41
CA ALA A 337 -0.59 -5.17 -6.63
C ALA A 337 -1.80 -6.11 -6.69
N GLU A 338 -1.57 -7.41 -6.42
CA GLU A 338 -2.57 -8.45 -6.40
C GLU A 338 -3.72 -8.09 -5.45
N LEU A 339 -3.40 -7.71 -4.21
CA LEU A 339 -4.40 -7.25 -3.25
C LEU A 339 -5.27 -6.14 -3.82
N TYR A 340 -4.65 -5.06 -4.28
CA TYR A 340 -5.41 -3.87 -4.69
C TYR A 340 -6.32 -4.18 -5.89
N LEU A 341 -5.87 -5.04 -6.81
CA LEU A 341 -6.68 -5.52 -7.91
C LEU A 341 -7.86 -6.38 -7.41
N GLU A 342 -7.63 -7.27 -6.44
CA GLU A 342 -8.70 -8.06 -5.83
C GLU A 342 -9.73 -7.20 -5.11
N ILE A 343 -9.30 -6.26 -4.26
CA ILE A 343 -10.20 -5.35 -3.54
C ILE A 343 -11.07 -4.59 -4.54
N SER A 344 -10.48 -4.08 -5.61
CA SER A 344 -11.22 -3.37 -6.65
C SER A 344 -12.36 -4.21 -7.24
N ILE A 345 -12.07 -5.46 -7.61
CA ILE A 345 -13.07 -6.40 -8.16
C ILE A 345 -14.16 -6.70 -7.15
N VAL A 346 -13.80 -6.95 -5.89
CA VAL A 346 -14.76 -7.28 -4.83
C VAL A 346 -15.71 -6.11 -4.55
N LEU A 347 -15.19 -4.88 -4.52
CA LEU A 347 -15.99 -3.69 -4.23
C LEU A 347 -16.96 -3.32 -5.34
N ALA A 348 -16.57 -3.51 -6.61
CA ALA A 348 -17.41 -3.16 -7.76
C ALA A 348 -17.20 -4.14 -8.93
N PRO A 349 -17.77 -5.37 -8.86
CA PRO A 349 -17.52 -6.43 -9.85
C PRO A 349 -18.08 -6.12 -11.25
N ASP A 350 -19.04 -5.21 -11.37
CA ASP A 350 -19.61 -4.72 -12.64
C ASP A 350 -18.89 -3.46 -13.18
N ALA A 351 -17.94 -2.89 -12.44
CA ALA A 351 -17.20 -1.71 -12.86
C ALA A 351 -16.41 -1.94 -14.16
N PRO A 352 -16.19 -0.90 -14.98
CA PRO A 352 -15.47 -1.05 -16.25
C PRO A 352 -14.02 -1.54 -16.07
N TRP A 353 -13.41 -1.31 -14.91
CA TRP A 353 -12.06 -1.79 -14.58
C TRP A 353 -12.01 -3.18 -13.94
N ALA A 354 -13.12 -3.81 -13.54
CA ALA A 354 -13.07 -5.11 -12.87
C ALA A 354 -12.45 -6.22 -13.75
N ASN A 355 -12.74 -6.22 -15.06
CA ASN A 355 -12.15 -7.18 -15.99
C ASN A 355 -10.67 -6.90 -16.29
N PRO A 356 -10.26 -5.65 -16.60
CA PRO A 356 -8.86 -5.27 -16.64
C PRO A 356 -8.09 -5.66 -15.37
N ALA A 357 -8.66 -5.41 -14.18
CA ALA A 357 -8.06 -5.77 -12.90
C ALA A 357 -7.83 -7.28 -12.79
N TYR A 358 -8.84 -8.09 -13.12
CA TYR A 358 -8.75 -9.54 -13.10
C TYR A 358 -7.66 -10.07 -14.06
N LYS A 359 -7.58 -9.52 -15.28
CA LYS A 359 -6.55 -9.92 -16.25
C LYS A 359 -5.14 -9.63 -15.73
N LEU A 360 -4.92 -8.44 -15.17
CA LEU A 360 -3.62 -8.04 -14.63
C LEU A 360 -3.25 -8.88 -13.40
N LEU A 361 -4.23 -9.21 -12.55
CA LEU A 361 -4.06 -10.10 -11.40
C LEU A 361 -3.59 -11.50 -11.84
N VAL A 362 -4.27 -12.11 -12.82
CA VAL A 362 -3.88 -13.42 -13.37
C VAL A 362 -2.47 -13.36 -13.97
N GLU A 363 -2.16 -12.30 -14.74
CA GLU A 363 -0.82 -12.12 -15.30
C GLU A 363 0.26 -12.04 -14.23
N LYS A 364 0.00 -11.32 -13.13
CA LYS A 364 0.95 -11.21 -12.02
C LYS A 364 1.10 -12.54 -11.28
N ILE A 365 0.00 -13.22 -10.95
CA ILE A 365 0.02 -14.56 -10.31
C ILE A 365 0.81 -15.56 -11.16
N ASP A 366 0.61 -15.56 -12.47
CA ASP A 366 1.32 -16.45 -13.39
C ASP A 366 2.85 -16.22 -13.41
N ARG A 367 3.32 -15.03 -13.02
CA ARG A 367 4.75 -14.69 -12.90
C ARG A 367 5.30 -15.00 -11.51
N THR A 368 4.53 -14.72 -10.47
CA THR A 368 5.00 -14.79 -9.07
C THR A 368 4.92 -16.20 -8.50
N TYR A 369 3.90 -16.99 -8.89
CA TYR A 369 3.70 -18.32 -8.35
C TYR A 369 4.44 -19.39 -9.15
N THR A 370 5.19 -20.22 -8.42
CA THR A 370 5.70 -21.47 -9.00
C THR A 370 4.54 -22.43 -9.22
N ARG A 371 4.30 -22.82 -10.48
CA ARG A 371 3.27 -23.80 -10.82
C ARG A 371 3.60 -25.18 -10.24
N LEU A 372 2.59 -25.85 -9.69
CA LEU A 372 2.65 -27.24 -9.26
C LEU A 372 2.83 -28.18 -10.48
N PRO A 373 3.25 -29.44 -10.27
CA PRO A 373 3.29 -30.44 -11.34
C PRO A 373 1.97 -30.48 -12.13
N GLY A 374 2.08 -30.42 -13.46
CA GLY A 374 0.93 -30.29 -14.37
C GLY A 374 0.52 -28.84 -14.67
N GLY A 375 1.29 -27.84 -14.22
CA GLY A 375 1.07 -26.44 -14.56
C GLY A 375 -0.04 -25.75 -13.76
N ARG A 376 -0.51 -26.37 -12.67
CA ARG A 376 -1.59 -25.82 -11.82
C ARG A 376 -1.07 -24.80 -10.83
N LEU A 377 -1.92 -23.84 -10.45
CA LEU A 377 -1.63 -22.95 -9.33
C LEU A 377 -1.95 -23.67 -8.01
N PRO A 378 -1.53 -23.14 -6.86
CA PRO A 378 -2.03 -23.61 -5.57
C PRO A 378 -3.58 -23.60 -5.54
N PRO A 379 -4.24 -24.63 -4.98
CA PRO A 379 -5.70 -24.74 -5.03
C PRO A 379 -6.47 -23.53 -4.49
N ASP A 380 -5.95 -22.92 -3.42
CA ASP A 380 -6.50 -21.70 -2.81
C ASP A 380 -6.42 -20.50 -3.75
N VAL A 381 -5.34 -20.38 -4.54
CA VAL A 381 -5.20 -19.34 -5.56
C VAL A 381 -6.13 -19.59 -6.75
N GLU A 382 -6.28 -20.84 -7.19
CA GLU A 382 -7.22 -21.21 -8.26
C GLU A 382 -8.67 -20.92 -7.87
N GLU A 383 -9.05 -21.33 -6.65
CA GLU A 383 -10.38 -21.08 -6.08
C GLU A 383 -10.65 -19.57 -6.01
N ARG A 384 -9.70 -18.80 -5.49
CA ARG A 384 -9.85 -17.34 -5.37
C ARG A 384 -10.03 -16.65 -6.73
N LEU A 385 -9.24 -17.03 -7.73
CA LEU A 385 -9.40 -16.51 -9.09
C LEU A 385 -10.76 -16.89 -9.69
N TRP A 386 -11.22 -18.11 -9.46
CA TRP A 386 -12.55 -18.54 -9.91
C TRP A 386 -13.67 -17.72 -9.25
N GLU A 387 -13.61 -17.48 -7.94
CA GLU A 387 -14.58 -16.66 -7.22
C GLU A 387 -14.68 -15.24 -7.78
N LEU A 388 -13.53 -14.57 -7.96
CA LEU A 388 -13.46 -13.22 -8.51
C LEU A 388 -14.04 -13.17 -9.93
N ARG A 389 -13.77 -14.20 -10.73
CA ARG A 389 -14.33 -14.30 -12.07
C ARG A 389 -15.84 -14.45 -12.06
N GLN A 390 -16.36 -15.31 -11.17
CA GLN A 390 -17.80 -15.53 -11.02
C GLN A 390 -18.52 -14.27 -10.53
N ALA A 391 -17.91 -13.50 -9.63
CA ALA A 391 -18.44 -12.21 -9.18
C ALA A 391 -18.61 -11.24 -10.36
N ILE A 392 -17.58 -11.12 -11.21
CA ILE A 392 -17.61 -10.26 -12.41
C ILE A 392 -18.70 -10.71 -13.40
N ASP A 393 -18.75 -12.00 -13.71
CA ASP A 393 -19.70 -12.52 -14.70
C ASP A 393 -21.16 -12.43 -14.21
N SER A 394 -21.39 -12.57 -12.90
CA SER A 394 -22.73 -12.47 -12.29
C SER A 394 -23.23 -11.02 -12.17
N ALA A 395 -22.33 -10.05 -12.02
CA ALA A 395 -22.68 -8.64 -11.85
C ALA A 395 -23.02 -7.95 -13.18
N ARG A 396 -22.58 -8.49 -14.32
CA ARG A 396 -22.88 -7.92 -15.63
C ARG A 396 -24.38 -8.07 -15.96
N PRO A 397 -25.06 -6.98 -16.37
CA PRO A 397 -26.41 -7.11 -16.88
C PRO A 397 -26.41 -8.05 -18.08
N PRO A 398 -27.44 -8.92 -18.24
CA PRO A 398 -27.54 -9.79 -19.39
C PRO A 398 -27.47 -8.92 -20.64
N SER A 399 -26.43 -9.13 -21.46
CA SER A 399 -26.18 -8.29 -22.64
C SER A 399 -27.46 -8.22 -23.46
N ALA A 400 -28.03 -7.02 -23.58
CA ALA A 400 -29.25 -6.81 -24.35
C ALA A 400 -28.97 -7.21 -25.81
N GLY A 401 -29.37 -8.43 -26.21
CA GLY A 401 -29.49 -8.77 -27.61
C GLY A 401 -28.53 -9.79 -28.22
N TYR A 402 -27.85 -10.65 -27.46
CA TYR A 402 -27.50 -11.96 -28.04
C TYR A 402 -28.52 -13.00 -27.61
N PRO A 403 -29.45 -13.43 -28.50
CA PRO A 403 -30.27 -14.58 -28.20
C PRO A 403 -29.34 -15.74 -27.81
N PRO A 404 -29.68 -16.54 -26.79
CA PRO A 404 -28.86 -17.67 -26.38
C PRO A 404 -28.54 -18.49 -27.62
N ARG A 405 -27.24 -18.70 -27.90
CA ARG A 405 -26.80 -19.62 -28.94
C ARG A 405 -27.47 -20.95 -28.60
N ALA A 406 -28.50 -21.32 -29.37
CA ALA A 406 -29.20 -22.57 -29.18
C ALA A 406 -28.12 -23.65 -29.08
N ALA A 407 -28.10 -24.38 -27.96
CA ALA A 407 -27.17 -25.47 -27.76
C ALA A 407 -27.35 -26.40 -28.97
N ALA A 408 -26.37 -26.38 -29.88
CA ALA A 408 -26.37 -27.27 -31.02
C ALA A 408 -26.24 -28.66 -30.43
N GLY A 409 -27.36 -29.37 -30.37
CA GLY A 409 -27.42 -30.75 -29.94
C GLY A 409 -26.44 -31.54 -30.79
N LEU A 410 -25.40 -32.05 -30.14
CA LEU A 410 -24.64 -33.18 -30.65
C LEU A 410 -25.59 -34.38 -30.55
N ALA A 411 -26.24 -34.69 -31.68
CA ALA A 411 -26.90 -35.96 -31.92
C ALA A 411 -25.87 -37.01 -32.32
#